data_AF-A0A539E2N5-F1
#
_entry.id   AF-A0A539E2N5-F1
#
_cell.length_a   1.000
_cell.length_b   1.000
_cell.length_c   1.000
_cell.angle_alpha   90.00
_cell.angle_beta   90.00
_cell.angle_gamma   90.00
#
_symmetry.space_group_name_H-M   'P 1'
#
loop_
_entity.id
_entity.type
_entity.pdbx_description
1 polymer ?
#
loop_
_entity_poly.entity_id
_entity_poly.type
_entity_poly.pdbx_seq_one_letter_code
_entity_poly.pdbx_strand_id
1 'polypeptide(L)'
;MTRRCSTRATSWCASSSSTASPPIGGDELPELAPVSLFTLLDVLKDVLARVGEEFFHEVRLEEVGLEEKIELVETELALTGRVLFLDLLIRFPRRMHAVVTLMAILELSRLGRIAIRQEGLFGEIWIYLPPVAPPDPALVGLERVEEETSDGTT
;
A
#
# COMPACT_ATOMS: atom_id res chain seq x y z
N MET A 1 -22.65 -24.85 -46.66
CA MET A 1 -22.85 -26.19 -47.26
C MET A 1 -21.55 -26.55 -47.96
N THR A 2 -20.87 -27.69 -47.79
CA THR A 2 -21.28 -29.07 -47.48
C THR A 2 -20.01 -29.83 -47.09
N ARG A 3 -20.13 -30.82 -46.21
CA ARG A 3 -19.04 -31.70 -45.76
C ARG A 3 -18.41 -32.45 -46.94
N ARG A 4 -17.09 -32.62 -46.92
CA ARG A 4 -16.43 -33.75 -47.59
C ARG A 4 -15.35 -34.30 -46.66
N CYS A 5 -15.72 -35.38 -46.00
CA CYS A 5 -14.82 -36.22 -45.21
C CYS A 5 -14.27 -37.29 -46.17
N SER A 6 -12.94 -37.38 -46.31
CA SER A 6 -12.29 -38.47 -47.03
C SER A 6 -11.44 -39.31 -46.07
N THR A 7 -11.90 -40.54 -45.94
CA THR A 7 -11.32 -41.76 -45.41
C THR A 7 -9.86 -41.99 -45.85
N ARG A 8 -8.94 -42.33 -44.92
CA ARG A 8 -8.44 -43.71 -44.67
C ARG A 8 -7.19 -43.73 -43.76
N ALA A 9 -7.31 -44.54 -42.70
CA ALA A 9 -6.35 -45.19 -41.78
C ALA A 9 -4.84 -45.06 -42.08
N THR A 10 -3.94 -44.86 -41.10
CA THR A 10 -3.66 -45.64 -39.86
C THR A 10 -2.83 -44.76 -38.93
N SER A 11 -2.84 -44.76 -37.60
CA SER A 11 -3.44 -45.56 -36.54
C SER A 11 -3.20 -44.77 -35.25
N TRP A 12 -4.22 -44.31 -34.55
CA TRP A 12 -4.10 -43.88 -33.15
C TRP A 12 -5.45 -44.15 -32.49
N CYS A 13 -5.55 -45.30 -31.83
CA CYS A 13 -6.63 -45.63 -30.91
C CYS A 13 -6.06 -46.53 -29.81
N ALA A 14 -5.79 -45.90 -28.67
CA ALA A 14 -5.94 -46.38 -27.30
C ALA A 14 -5.28 -45.30 -26.42
N SER A 15 -5.94 -44.59 -25.52
CA SER A 15 -7.02 -45.01 -24.66
C SER A 15 -7.74 -43.78 -24.12
N SER A 16 -9.06 -43.87 -24.08
CA SER A 16 -9.90 -43.06 -23.20
C SER A 16 -9.76 -43.59 -21.78
N SER A 17 -9.39 -42.72 -20.85
CA SER A 17 -9.77 -42.91 -19.45
C SER A 17 -9.79 -41.57 -18.74
N SER A 18 -11.02 -41.11 -18.50
CA SER A 18 -11.50 -40.49 -17.28
C SER A 18 -10.73 -39.27 -16.75
N THR A 19 -11.37 -38.11 -16.87
CA THR A 19 -11.25 -37.02 -15.89
C THR A 19 -11.41 -37.58 -14.48
N ALA A 20 -10.34 -37.53 -13.70
CA ALA A 20 -10.42 -37.50 -12.25
C ALA A 20 -9.65 -36.25 -11.80
N SER A 21 -10.40 -35.18 -11.55
CA SER A 21 -9.90 -34.08 -10.74
C SER A 21 -9.51 -34.67 -9.38
N PRO A 22 -8.35 -34.32 -8.79
CA PRO A 22 -8.02 -34.80 -7.46
C PRO A 22 -9.13 -34.38 -6.50
N PRO A 23 -9.55 -35.25 -5.55
CA PRO A 23 -10.48 -34.84 -4.51
C PRO A 23 -9.77 -33.75 -3.70
N ILE A 24 -10.36 -32.55 -3.66
CA ILE A 24 -10.02 -31.54 -2.65
C ILE A 24 -10.59 -32.10 -1.35
N GLY A 25 -9.82 -32.99 -0.74
CA GLY A 25 -10.09 -33.55 0.57
C GLY A 25 -9.34 -32.72 1.61
N GLY A 26 -10.09 -32.20 2.58
CA GLY A 26 -9.58 -31.71 3.86
C GLY A 26 -9.17 -30.24 3.88
N ASP A 27 -9.83 -29.48 4.74
CA ASP A 27 -9.30 -28.26 5.36
C ASP A 27 -8.03 -28.60 6.17
N GLU A 28 -6.93 -28.90 5.50
CA GLU A 28 -5.61 -28.86 6.11
C GLU A 28 -4.92 -27.58 5.62
N LEU A 29 -5.14 -26.49 6.37
CA LEU A 29 -4.21 -25.38 6.35
C LEU A 29 -2.82 -25.97 6.54
N PRO A 30 -1.82 -25.68 5.67
CA PRO A 30 -0.49 -26.22 5.83
C PRO A 30 0.01 -25.84 7.22
N GLU A 31 0.17 -26.84 8.08
CA GLU A 31 0.68 -26.66 9.43
C GLU A 31 2.07 -26.05 9.28
N LEU A 32 2.22 -24.79 9.69
CA LEU A 32 3.48 -24.07 9.56
C LEU A 32 4.50 -24.77 10.46
N ALA A 33 5.34 -25.60 9.84
CA ALA A 33 6.38 -26.33 10.56
C ALA A 33 7.30 -25.34 11.28
N PRO A 34 7.74 -25.65 12.51
CA PRO A 34 8.65 -24.78 13.25
C PRO A 34 9.97 -24.65 12.49
N VAL A 35 10.31 -23.42 12.09
CA VAL A 35 11.55 -23.12 11.37
C VAL A 35 12.70 -23.04 12.37
N SER A 36 13.77 -23.80 12.12
CA SER A 36 15.00 -23.73 12.91
C SER A 36 15.74 -22.41 12.66
N LEU A 37 16.43 -21.88 13.68
CA LEU A 37 17.29 -20.69 13.55
C LEU A 37 18.35 -20.85 12.44
N PHE A 38 18.89 -22.07 12.27
CA PHE A 38 19.87 -22.34 11.23
C PHE A 38 19.24 -22.25 9.83
N THR A 39 17.99 -22.71 9.68
CA THR A 39 17.23 -22.57 8.43
C THR A 39 16.99 -21.09 8.11
N LEU A 40 16.63 -20.28 9.10
CA LEU A 40 16.46 -18.84 8.89
C LEU A 40 17.77 -18.15 8.50
N LEU A 41 18.89 -18.57 9.09
CA LEU A 41 20.21 -18.04 8.76
C LEU A 41 20.64 -18.41 7.33
N ASP A 42 20.33 -19.61 6.87
CA ASP A 42 20.62 -20.03 5.50
C ASP A 42 19.74 -19.32 4.47
N VAL A 43 18.46 -19.12 4.79
CA VAL A 43 17.57 -18.26 3.98
C VAL A 43 18.09 -16.82 3.92
N LEU A 44 18.58 -16.28 5.03
CA LEU A 44 19.18 -14.95 5.06
C LEU A 44 20.43 -14.87 4.18
N LYS A 45 21.32 -15.86 4.22
CA LYS A 45 22.49 -15.92 3.33
C LYS A 45 22.08 -15.98 1.86
N ASP A 46 21.06 -16.79 1.54
CA ASP A 46 20.53 -16.89 0.17
C ASP A 46 19.94 -15.57 -0.32
N VAL A 47 19.21 -14.86 0.54
CA VAL A 47 18.67 -13.53 0.24
C VAL A 47 19.80 -12.53 0.03
N LEU A 48 20.79 -12.49 0.93
CA LEU A 48 21.93 -11.58 0.81
C LEU A 48 22.80 -11.89 -0.42
N ALA A 49 22.96 -13.16 -0.79
CA ALA A 49 23.66 -13.58 -2.00
C ALA A 49 22.90 -13.15 -3.27
N ARG A 50 21.56 -13.19 -3.26
CA ARG A 50 20.71 -12.71 -4.36
C ARG A 50 20.66 -11.19 -4.46
N VAL A 51 20.87 -10.48 -3.35
CA VAL A 51 20.95 -9.00 -3.33
C VAL A 51 22.29 -8.51 -3.92
N GLY A 52 23.31 -9.37 -4.01
CA GLY A 52 24.66 -9.02 -4.46
C GLY A 52 24.87 -8.92 -5.97
N GLU A 53 23.94 -9.38 -6.80
CA GLU A 53 24.02 -9.25 -8.25
C GLU A 53 22.70 -8.68 -8.80
N GLU A 54 22.80 -7.47 -9.35
CA GLU A 54 21.74 -6.68 -10.03
C GLU A 54 20.76 -5.89 -9.13
N PHE A 55 21.11 -4.62 -8.87
CA PHE A 55 20.21 -3.46 -9.15
C PHE A 55 21.04 -2.19 -9.40
N PHE A 56 21.98 -2.24 -10.35
CA PHE A 56 22.37 -1.05 -11.11
C PHE A 56 21.61 -1.08 -12.44
N HIS A 57 20.28 -1.01 -12.38
CA HIS A 57 19.60 -0.34 -13.47
C HIS A 57 19.80 1.13 -13.19
N GLU A 58 20.37 1.83 -14.16
CA GLU A 58 20.25 3.27 -14.34
C GLU A 58 18.76 3.60 -14.47
N VAL A 59 18.02 3.47 -13.36
CA VAL A 59 16.80 4.21 -13.14
C VAL A 59 17.31 5.64 -13.20
N ARG A 60 16.88 6.40 -14.21
CA ARG A 60 16.84 7.85 -14.04
C ARG A 60 16.17 8.08 -12.69
N LEU A 61 16.98 8.41 -11.70
CA LEU A 61 16.62 8.73 -10.32
C LEU A 61 15.68 9.93 -10.37
N GLU A 62 14.42 9.69 -10.72
CA GLU A 62 13.35 10.37 -10.00
C GLU A 62 13.27 9.62 -8.68
N GLU A 63 14.06 10.09 -7.71
CA GLU A 63 13.94 9.67 -6.32
C GLU A 63 12.49 9.95 -5.90
N VAL A 64 11.67 8.90 -5.76
CA VAL A 64 10.32 9.07 -5.23
C VAL A 64 10.44 9.18 -3.72
N GLY A 65 10.62 10.42 -3.25
CA GLY A 65 10.75 10.72 -1.83
C GLY A 65 9.44 10.46 -1.08
N LEU A 66 9.54 9.96 0.15
CA LEU A 66 8.37 9.82 1.02
C LEU A 66 7.80 11.20 1.35
N GLU A 67 8.69 12.16 1.60
CA GLU A 67 8.40 13.56 1.91
C GLU A 67 7.59 14.22 0.79
N GLU A 68 7.97 14.01 -0.47
CA GLU A 68 7.24 14.52 -1.64
C GLU A 68 5.80 13.97 -1.67
N LYS A 69 5.60 12.69 -1.31
CA LYS A 69 4.26 12.09 -1.26
C LYS A 69 3.45 12.57 -0.07
N ILE A 70 4.09 12.88 1.06
CA ILE A 70 3.45 13.53 2.20
C ILE A 70 2.93 14.92 1.79
N GLU A 71 3.79 15.75 1.18
CA GLU A 71 3.43 17.10 0.72
C GLU A 71 2.31 17.06 -0.33
N LEU A 72 2.37 16.10 -1.26
CA LEU A 72 1.32 15.90 -2.25
C LEU A 72 -0.03 15.60 -1.60
N VAL A 73 -0.08 14.71 -0.61
CA VAL A 73 -1.33 14.36 0.10
C VAL A 73 -1.85 15.55 0.89
N GLU A 74 -0.99 16.24 1.64
CA GLU A 74 -1.36 17.41 2.43
C GLU A 74 -1.89 18.56 1.54
N THR A 75 -1.26 18.80 0.39
CA THR A 75 -1.68 19.83 -0.57
C THR A 75 -3.06 19.52 -1.16
N GLU A 76 -3.29 18.29 -1.61
CA GLU A 76 -4.58 17.88 -2.18
C GLU A 76 -5.70 17.96 -1.14
N LEU A 77 -5.42 17.54 0.10
CA LEU A 77 -6.37 17.64 1.21
C LEU A 77 -6.66 19.10 1.57
N ALA A 78 -5.67 19.99 1.59
CA ALA A 78 -5.87 21.40 1.86
C ALA A 78 -6.81 22.07 0.83
N LEU A 79 -6.76 21.62 -0.42
CA LEU A 79 -7.60 22.14 -1.50
C LEU A 79 -9.03 21.59 -1.50
N THR A 80 -9.20 20.31 -1.23
CA THR A 80 -10.47 19.59 -1.46
C THR A 80 -11.17 19.13 -0.19
N GLY A 81 -10.47 19.11 0.94
CA GLY A 81 -10.94 18.55 2.22
C GLY A 81 -10.94 17.02 2.27
N ARG A 82 -11.01 16.35 1.11
CA ARG A 82 -10.98 14.89 0.95
C ARG A 82 -10.46 14.49 -0.42
N VAL A 83 -9.75 13.38 -0.49
CA VAL A 83 -9.22 12.86 -1.76
C VAL A 83 -9.32 11.34 -1.82
N LEU A 84 -9.61 10.81 -3.00
CA LEU A 84 -9.58 9.38 -3.27
C LEU A 84 -8.12 8.94 -3.51
N PHE A 85 -7.71 7.83 -2.89
CA PHE A 85 -6.33 7.32 -3.07
C PHE A 85 -5.97 7.09 -4.53
N LEU A 86 -6.90 6.56 -5.34
CA LEU A 86 -6.67 6.33 -6.76
C LEU A 86 -6.37 7.62 -7.53
N ASP A 87 -7.00 8.75 -7.17
CA ASP A 87 -6.78 10.03 -7.83
C ASP A 87 -5.35 10.55 -7.61
N LEU A 88 -4.75 10.23 -6.46
CA LEU A 88 -3.35 10.53 -6.17
C LEU A 88 -2.38 9.71 -7.05
N LEU A 89 -2.82 8.54 -7.53
CA LEU A 89 -2.00 7.63 -8.32
C LEU A 89 -2.13 7.85 -9.83
N ILE A 90 -3.24 8.42 -10.32
CA ILE A 90 -3.46 8.65 -11.77
C ILE A 90 -2.32 9.46 -12.40
N ARG A 91 -1.67 10.34 -11.61
CA ARG A 91 -0.55 11.18 -12.06
C ARG A 91 0.76 10.40 -12.23
N PHE A 92 0.84 9.16 -11.75
CA PHE A 92 2.07 8.36 -11.71
C PHE A 92 1.84 6.93 -12.26
N PRO A 93 2.36 6.59 -13.46
CA PRO A 93 2.13 5.27 -14.08
C PRO A 93 2.94 4.12 -13.45
N ARG A 94 3.86 4.43 -12.53
CA ARG A 94 4.83 3.49 -11.96
C ARG A 94 4.35 2.92 -10.63
N ARG A 95 4.37 1.59 -10.50
CA ARG A 95 3.97 0.85 -9.28
C ARG A 95 4.63 1.34 -8.00
N MET A 96 5.89 1.79 -8.10
CA MET A 96 6.63 2.31 -6.96
C MET A 96 5.96 3.52 -6.31
N HIS A 97 5.34 4.42 -7.09
CA HIS A 97 4.60 5.55 -6.52
C HIS A 97 3.40 5.10 -5.72
N ALA A 98 2.69 4.05 -6.16
CA ALA A 98 1.57 3.51 -5.39
C ALA A 98 2.00 3.03 -4.00
N VAL A 99 3.16 2.36 -3.93
CA VAL A 99 3.72 1.89 -2.65
C VAL A 99 4.14 3.06 -1.77
N VAL A 100 4.88 4.04 -2.29
CA VAL A 100 5.34 5.19 -1.50
C VAL A 100 4.20 6.10 -1.07
N THR A 101 3.20 6.35 -1.93
CA THR A 101 2.01 7.12 -1.57
C THR A 101 1.20 6.40 -0.49
N LEU A 102 1.09 5.07 -0.55
CA LEU A 102 0.46 4.30 0.53
C LEU A 102 1.26 4.46 1.83
N MET A 103 2.59 4.36 1.80
CA MET A 103 3.44 4.58 2.98
C MET A 103 3.28 5.99 3.54
N ALA A 104 3.20 7.02 2.69
CA ALA A 104 2.97 8.41 3.12
C ALA A 104 1.64 8.58 3.84
N ILE A 105 0.57 7.98 3.31
CA ILE A 105 -0.76 8.00 3.93
C ILE A 105 -0.75 7.25 5.27
N LEU A 106 -0.06 6.12 5.36
CA LEU A 106 0.10 5.39 6.62
C LEU A 106 0.89 6.19 7.66
N GLU A 107 1.94 6.90 7.24
CA GLU A 107 2.72 7.80 8.12
C GLU A 107 1.84 8.95 8.64
N LEU A 108 1.14 9.64 7.75
CA LEU A 108 0.23 10.73 8.11
C LEU A 108 -0.88 10.27 9.04
N SER A 109 -1.43 9.08 8.80
CA SER A 109 -2.42 8.47 9.70
C SER A 109 -1.83 8.11 11.05
N ARG A 110 -0.59 7.60 11.09
CA ARG A 110 0.12 7.31 12.35
C ARG A 110 0.32 8.57 13.19
N LEU A 111 0.56 9.70 12.54
CA LEU A 111 0.71 11.02 13.18
C LEU A 111 -0.63 11.68 13.55
N GLY A 112 -1.77 11.10 13.15
CA GLY A 112 -3.10 11.68 13.38
C GLY A 112 -3.39 12.92 12.53
N ARG A 113 -2.59 13.18 11.49
CA ARG A 113 -2.74 14.34 10.60
C ARG A 113 -3.83 14.16 9.55
N ILE A 114 -4.28 12.93 9.31
CA ILE A 114 -5.34 12.57 8.38
C ILE A 114 -6.24 11.48 8.98
N ALA A 115 -7.46 11.37 8.47
CA ALA A 115 -8.34 10.23 8.70
C ALA A 115 -8.54 9.44 7.41
N ILE A 116 -8.65 8.12 7.51
CA ILE A 116 -8.82 7.21 6.36
C ILE A 116 -10.11 6.41 6.54
N ARG A 117 -10.86 6.24 5.45
CA ARG A 117 -12.02 5.33 5.38
C ARG A 117 -11.87 4.41 4.18
N GLN A 118 -12.10 3.12 4.39
CA GLN A 118 -12.13 2.13 3.32
C GLN A 118 -13.49 1.42 3.30
N GLU A 119 -14.12 1.29 2.13
CA GLU A 119 -15.47 0.72 2.00
C GLU A 119 -15.52 -0.82 2.22
N GLY A 120 -14.38 -1.50 2.10
CA GLY A 120 -14.24 -2.94 2.28
C GLY A 120 -12.82 -3.41 1.95
N LEU A 121 -12.55 -4.71 2.05
CA LEU A 121 -11.24 -5.27 1.67
C LEU A 121 -10.96 -4.97 0.19
N PHE A 122 -9.81 -4.34 -0.09
CA PHE A 122 -9.43 -3.88 -1.43
C PHE A 122 -10.44 -2.91 -2.08
N GLY A 123 -11.36 -2.34 -1.29
CA GLY A 123 -12.27 -1.30 -1.73
C GLY A 123 -11.59 0.07 -1.79
N GLU A 124 -12.36 1.06 -2.24
CA GLU A 124 -11.90 2.44 -2.34
C GLU A 124 -11.40 2.99 -1.00
N ILE A 125 -10.28 3.72 -1.05
CA ILE A 125 -9.66 4.35 0.10
C ILE A 125 -9.87 5.86 -0.02
N TRP A 126 -10.66 6.40 0.90
CA TRP A 126 -10.92 7.82 1.04
C TRP A 126 -10.08 8.41 2.16
N ILE A 127 -9.47 9.56 1.89
CA ILE A 127 -8.60 10.28 2.80
C ILE A 127 -9.25 11.61 3.14
N TYR A 128 -9.24 12.00 4.40
CA TYR A 128 -9.90 13.21 4.91
C TYR A 128 -8.95 14.01 5.81
N LEU A 129 -9.16 15.32 5.87
CA LEU A 129 -8.66 16.11 6.99
C LEU A 129 -9.30 15.62 8.30
N PRO A 130 -8.52 15.51 9.38
CA PRO A 130 -9.05 15.14 10.68
C PRO A 130 -9.96 16.28 11.14
N PRO A 131 -11.06 15.96 11.85
CA PRO A 131 -11.83 17.00 12.50
C PRO A 131 -10.90 17.75 13.46
N VAL A 132 -10.84 19.08 13.32
CA VAL A 132 -10.18 19.94 14.33
C VAL A 132 -10.85 19.60 15.66
N ALA A 133 -10.09 18.99 16.57
CA ALA A 133 -10.56 18.79 17.92
C ALA A 133 -10.94 20.18 18.47
N PRO A 134 -12.14 20.34 19.06
CA PRO A 134 -12.51 21.62 19.67
C PRO A 134 -11.38 22.07 20.60
N PRO A 135 -10.95 23.34 20.54
CA PRO A 135 -9.94 23.83 21.48
C PRO A 135 -10.43 23.53 22.89
N ASP A 136 -9.56 22.98 23.72
CA ASP A 136 -9.88 22.65 25.11
C ASP A 136 -10.44 23.90 25.78
N PRO A 137 -11.71 23.91 26.24
CA PRO A 137 -12.30 25.08 26.88
C PRO A 137 -11.52 25.54 28.12
N ALA A 138 -10.66 24.69 28.70
CA ALA A 138 -9.79 25.06 29.82
C ALA A 138 -8.61 25.96 29.43
N LEU A 139 -8.16 25.96 28.17
CA LEU A 139 -6.99 26.73 27.71
C LEU A 139 -7.33 28.09 27.09
N VAL A 140 -8.60 28.31 26.71
CA VAL A 140 -9.06 29.56 26.05
C VAL A 140 -9.06 30.79 27.00
N GLY A 141 -8.86 30.58 28.31
CA GLY A 141 -8.96 31.65 29.32
C GLY A 141 -7.65 32.20 29.90
N LEU A 142 -6.47 31.68 29.52
CA LEU A 142 -5.21 31.98 30.22
C LEU A 142 -4.26 32.94 29.49
N GLU A 143 -4.49 33.26 28.22
CA GLU A 143 -3.61 34.17 27.44
C GLU A 143 -4.08 35.64 27.47
N ARG A 144 -4.58 36.13 28.61
CA ARG A 144 -4.97 37.54 28.72
C ARG A 144 -4.67 38.19 30.08
N VAL A 145 -3.44 38.07 30.55
CA VAL A 145 -2.87 39.03 31.51
C VAL A 145 -1.39 39.18 31.22
N GLU A 146 -1.00 40.30 30.62
CA GLU A 146 0.24 41.07 30.90
C GLU A 146 0.36 42.23 29.88
N GLU A 147 -0.52 43.22 30.03
CA GLU A 147 -0.28 44.60 29.60
C GLU A 147 -0.78 45.51 30.73
N GLU A 148 -0.05 46.59 31.01
CA GLU A 148 -0.20 47.54 32.14
C GLU A 148 0.38 47.02 33.46
N THR A 149 1.45 47.55 34.06
CA THR A 149 2.00 48.91 34.23
C THR A 149 3.49 48.74 34.60
N SER A 150 4.47 49.57 34.29
CA SER A 150 4.52 51.02 34.42
C SER A 150 5.72 51.57 33.65
N ASP A 151 5.47 52.57 32.82
CA ASP A 151 6.46 53.52 32.37
C ASP A 151 6.38 54.76 33.28
N GLY A 152 7.51 55.40 33.60
CA GLY A 152 7.52 56.83 33.98
C GLY A 152 7.84 57.26 35.44
N THR A 153 9.04 57.84 35.59
CA THR A 153 9.30 59.20 36.12
C THR A 153 9.05 59.53 37.62
N THR A 154 10.13 59.58 38.41
CA THR A 154 10.78 60.79 39.02
C THR A 154 11.73 60.37 40.14
#